data_AF-A0A9J7LWP3-F1
#
_entry.id   AF-A0A9J7LWP3-F1
#
_cell.length_a   1.000
_cell.length_b   1.000
_cell.length_c   1.000
_cell.angle_alpha   90.00
_cell.angle_beta   90.00
_cell.angle_gamma   90.00
#
_symmetry.space_group_name_H-M   'P 1'
#
loop_
_entity.id
_entity.type
_entity.pdbx_description
1 polymer ?
#
loop_
_entity_poly.entity_id
_entity_poly.type
_entity_poly.pdbx_seq_one_letter_code
_entity_poly.pdbx_strand_id
1 'polypeptide(L)'
;MASPRNISSYRCVKDGWKTLDLSNQNLLVIPPAIFEHIDLERLDLQDNNICTAVVPREAANLASLVILDLGNNTNLGHLPRQIGLLAKLRELRVQRCGIEKLPEELYNLQTLEVLVAPGNKITTLSEDVDRLYNLKEIWLGENEIESLPGTLCMLSSLQTLSLFKNKLSSLPSGIANLQSLKLLSIQSNRFTALPADICKLCNLQVLHVGDNVIHELPDNITKLTKLRVLSISASHFKVFPAQVLHLWGLEELYMGRWSGPGRRSFVPKDIAMLRNLKRLAVDVCGLEALPDGVGALTQLEYLSLSYNRLSYLPPQILTLTNLKVLKLKNNGITSLPPAMHRLANIEQIDLTGNPLTYPPPKVLNGGVAAIMAFLTEEARLERIRREREDREFSQLMNALSADVERAEWRWLGRELGLTDLELHAIQENAQDNLQEQTYRVLMTWREQAGECATLDRLVEHLRSIRLHHLAETLQDMRESRHLANTP
;
A
#
# COMPACT_ATOMS: atom_id res chain seq x y z
N MET A 1 32.88 14.14 -31.24
CA MET A 1 32.15 15.17 -32.01
C MET A 1 31.34 14.44 -33.07
N ALA A 2 30.02 14.41 -32.98
CA ALA A 2 29.20 13.91 -34.08
C ALA A 2 29.51 14.76 -35.31
N SER A 3 30.12 14.17 -36.34
CA SER A 3 30.39 14.89 -37.57
C SER A 3 29.04 15.28 -38.21
N PRO A 4 28.81 16.53 -38.60
CA PRO A 4 27.53 16.98 -39.19
C PRO A 4 27.14 16.29 -40.51
N ARG A 5 27.90 15.30 -41.00
CA ARG A 5 27.77 14.72 -42.34
C ARG A 5 27.01 13.39 -42.44
N ASN A 6 26.57 12.78 -41.34
CA ASN A 6 25.74 11.56 -41.47
C ASN A 6 24.69 11.40 -40.35
N ILE A 7 23.81 12.40 -40.21
CA ILE A 7 22.68 12.32 -39.27
C ILE A 7 21.66 11.26 -39.74
N SER A 8 21.69 10.89 -41.02
CA SER A 8 20.80 9.88 -41.60
C SER A 8 20.97 8.48 -41.00
N SER A 9 22.15 8.15 -40.44
CA SER A 9 22.35 6.87 -39.74
C SER A 9 21.57 6.76 -38.43
N TYR A 10 21.07 7.88 -37.91
CA TYR A 10 20.24 7.94 -36.70
C TYR A 10 18.74 7.90 -37.02
N ARG A 11 18.38 7.78 -38.30
CA ARG A 11 16.99 7.56 -38.70
C ARG A 11 16.58 6.12 -38.45
N CYS A 12 15.42 5.96 -37.84
CA CYS A 12 14.80 4.66 -37.63
C CYS A 12 13.28 4.80 -37.72
N VAL A 13 12.59 3.66 -37.76
CA VAL A 13 11.16 3.60 -37.49
C VAL A 13 11.00 3.15 -36.04
N LYS A 14 10.46 4.01 -35.19
CA LYS A 14 10.21 3.74 -33.78
C LYS A 14 8.73 4.01 -33.51
N ASP A 15 8.03 2.99 -33.00
CA ASP A 15 6.59 3.04 -32.74
C ASP A 15 5.75 3.43 -33.97
N GLY A 16 6.20 3.05 -35.17
CA GLY A 16 5.55 3.37 -36.44
C GLY A 16 5.87 4.77 -37.01
N TRP A 17 6.61 5.60 -36.27
CA TRP A 17 6.98 6.95 -36.68
C TRP A 17 8.32 6.98 -37.38
N LYS A 18 8.42 7.81 -38.43
CA LYS A 18 9.71 8.21 -39.02
C LYS A 18 10.48 9.05 -38.00
N THR A 19 11.44 8.41 -37.34
CA THR A 19 12.13 8.93 -36.17
C THR A 19 13.57 9.28 -36.48
N LEU A 20 14.06 10.35 -35.86
CA LEU A 20 15.46 10.72 -35.82
C LEU A 20 15.87 10.82 -34.34
N ASP A 21 16.66 9.85 -33.89
CA ASP A 21 17.07 9.74 -32.49
C ASP A 21 18.50 10.25 -32.32
N LEU A 22 18.61 11.46 -31.79
CA LEU A 22 19.87 12.14 -31.49
C LEU A 22 20.03 12.34 -29.98
N SER A 23 19.42 11.46 -29.19
CA SER A 23 19.56 11.47 -27.75
C SER A 23 21.00 11.14 -27.32
N ASN A 24 21.45 11.74 -26.21
CA ASN A 24 22.74 11.45 -25.59
C ASN A 24 23.94 11.56 -26.57
N GLN A 25 23.92 12.55 -27.46
CA GLN A 25 24.98 12.78 -28.44
C GLN A 25 25.94 13.93 -28.03
N ASN A 26 25.76 14.47 -26.82
CA ASN A 26 26.49 15.63 -26.30
C ASN A 26 26.45 16.84 -27.26
N LEU A 27 25.30 17.06 -27.90
CA LEU A 27 25.08 18.17 -28.82
C LEU A 27 25.03 19.49 -28.05
N LEU A 28 25.73 20.50 -28.55
CA LEU A 28 25.67 21.88 -28.04
C LEU A 28 24.65 22.74 -28.78
N VAL A 29 24.37 22.38 -30.04
CA VAL A 29 23.43 23.05 -30.94
C VAL A 29 22.67 22.01 -31.74
N ILE A 30 21.46 22.35 -32.19
CA ILE A 30 20.68 21.50 -33.10
C ILE A 30 21.37 21.50 -34.48
N PRO A 31 21.83 20.35 -35.00
CA PRO A 31 22.47 20.28 -36.31
C PRO A 31 21.54 20.76 -37.45
N PRO A 32 21.99 21.67 -38.34
CA PRO A 32 21.15 22.21 -39.42
C PRO A 32 20.60 21.15 -40.39
N ALA A 33 21.34 20.05 -40.63
CA ALA A 33 20.88 18.99 -41.53
C ALA A 33 19.64 18.23 -41.02
N ILE A 34 19.21 18.43 -39.76
CA ILE A 34 17.90 17.93 -39.29
C ILE A 34 16.76 18.56 -40.11
N PHE A 35 16.89 19.84 -40.50
CA PHE A 35 15.84 20.58 -41.19
C PHE A 35 15.67 20.18 -42.67
N GLU A 36 16.54 19.32 -43.21
CA GLU A 36 16.40 18.72 -44.53
C GLU A 36 15.43 17.51 -44.51
N HIS A 37 15.16 16.94 -43.34
CA HIS A 37 14.27 15.78 -43.15
C HIS A 37 12.81 16.21 -42.98
N ILE A 38 12.21 16.75 -44.05
CA ILE A 38 10.83 17.30 -44.04
C ILE A 38 9.73 16.26 -43.76
N ASP A 39 10.03 14.97 -43.92
CA ASP A 39 9.11 13.86 -43.66
C ASP A 39 9.28 13.25 -42.26
N LEU A 40 10.06 13.90 -41.39
CA LEU A 40 10.29 13.48 -40.02
C LEU A 40 9.03 13.69 -39.17
N GLU A 41 8.65 12.66 -38.42
CA GLU A 41 7.47 12.67 -37.56
C GLU A 41 7.86 12.69 -36.07
N ARG A 42 9.01 12.13 -35.71
CA ARG A 42 9.55 12.16 -34.35
C ARG A 42 11.00 12.64 -34.34
N LEU A 43 11.29 13.61 -33.50
CA LEU A 43 12.64 14.13 -33.25
C LEU A 43 12.97 13.98 -31.77
N ASP A 44 13.97 13.16 -31.46
CA ASP A 44 14.44 12.92 -30.11
C ASP A 44 15.82 13.58 -29.92
N LEU A 45 15.87 14.61 -29.08
CA LEU A 45 17.07 15.39 -28.76
C LEU A 45 17.36 15.35 -27.25
N GLN A 46 16.78 14.39 -26.51
CA GLN A 46 16.94 14.32 -25.07
C GLN A 46 18.41 14.09 -24.65
N ASP A 47 18.74 14.44 -23.40
CA ASP A 47 20.06 14.17 -22.80
C ASP A 47 21.22 14.76 -23.61
N ASN A 48 21.06 15.98 -24.11
CA ASN A 48 22.12 16.75 -24.74
C ASN A 48 22.46 18.00 -23.91
N ASN A 49 23.42 18.80 -24.38
CA ASN A 49 23.82 20.07 -23.79
C ASN A 49 23.39 21.24 -24.68
N ILE A 50 22.23 21.14 -25.33
CA ILE A 50 21.79 22.11 -26.32
C ILE A 50 21.55 23.45 -25.61
N CYS A 51 22.34 24.44 -25.99
CA CYS A 51 22.25 25.81 -25.50
C CYS A 51 21.70 26.66 -26.64
N THR A 52 20.41 26.53 -26.93
CA THR A 52 19.80 27.27 -28.03
C THR A 52 19.22 28.58 -27.55
N ALA A 53 19.95 29.67 -27.78
CA ALA A 53 19.33 30.99 -27.91
C ALA A 53 18.44 31.06 -29.17
N VAL A 54 18.69 30.22 -30.18
CA VAL A 54 18.06 30.26 -31.50
C VAL A 54 17.83 28.83 -32.01
N VAL A 55 16.57 28.40 -32.03
CA VAL A 55 16.17 27.38 -33.01
C VAL A 55 16.07 28.11 -34.36
N PRO A 56 16.78 27.65 -35.40
CA PRO A 56 16.83 28.35 -36.68
C PRO A 56 15.43 28.54 -37.28
N ARG A 57 15.23 29.56 -38.12
CA ARG A 57 13.94 29.78 -38.84
C ARG A 57 13.51 28.52 -39.61
N GLU A 58 14.49 27.71 -39.98
CA GLU A 58 14.44 26.43 -40.66
C GLU A 58 13.71 25.33 -39.86
N ALA A 59 13.46 25.49 -38.56
CA ALA A 59 12.61 24.56 -37.82
C ALA A 59 11.17 24.52 -38.33
N ALA A 60 10.72 25.56 -39.04
CA ALA A 60 9.46 25.55 -39.77
C ALA A 60 9.39 24.44 -40.84
N ASN A 61 10.54 23.95 -41.33
CA ASN A 61 10.59 22.88 -42.34
C ASN A 61 10.16 21.52 -41.78
N LEU A 62 10.16 21.35 -40.46
CA LEU A 62 9.69 20.13 -39.77
C LEU A 62 8.15 20.12 -39.65
N ALA A 63 7.44 20.52 -40.69
CA ALA A 63 5.98 20.63 -40.70
C ALA A 63 5.25 19.28 -40.56
N SER A 64 5.96 18.16 -40.74
CA SER A 64 5.46 16.80 -40.51
C SER A 64 5.62 16.32 -39.06
N LEU A 65 6.32 17.08 -38.22
CA LEU A 65 6.71 16.65 -36.88
C LEU A 65 5.49 16.54 -35.97
N VAL A 66 5.35 15.36 -35.35
CA VAL A 66 4.28 15.00 -34.42
C VAL A 66 4.78 14.97 -32.99
N ILE A 67 6.02 14.50 -32.78
CA ILE A 67 6.63 14.36 -31.46
C ILE A 67 7.98 15.07 -31.45
N LEU A 68 8.16 15.98 -30.49
CA LEU A 68 9.43 16.65 -30.22
C LEU A 68 9.84 16.42 -28.77
N ASP A 69 10.97 15.74 -28.56
CA ASP A 69 11.58 15.57 -27.24
C ASP A 69 12.89 16.36 -27.13
N LEU A 70 12.90 17.34 -26.24
CA LEU A 70 14.05 18.19 -25.90
C LEU A 70 14.48 17.97 -24.44
N GLY A 71 14.00 16.92 -23.77
CA GLY A 71 14.22 16.71 -22.35
C GLY A 71 15.69 16.71 -21.92
N ASN A 72 15.94 17.10 -20.67
CA ASN A 72 17.27 17.09 -20.05
C ASN A 72 18.33 17.94 -20.77
N ASN A 73 17.93 18.95 -21.55
CA ASN A 73 18.83 19.97 -22.09
C ASN A 73 18.94 21.15 -21.12
N THR A 74 19.74 21.00 -20.08
CA THR A 74 19.78 21.91 -18.92
C THR A 74 20.21 23.35 -19.26
N ASN A 75 20.90 23.54 -20.39
CA ASN A 75 21.35 24.85 -20.89
C ASN A 75 20.34 25.53 -21.84
N LEU A 76 19.16 24.95 -22.08
CA LEU A 76 18.19 25.48 -23.04
C LEU A 76 17.63 26.85 -22.59
N GLY A 77 17.16 26.96 -21.35
CA GLY A 77 16.71 28.22 -20.72
C GLY A 77 15.37 28.77 -21.22
N HIS A 78 15.06 28.65 -22.51
CA HIS A 78 13.79 29.10 -23.10
C HIS A 78 13.45 28.29 -24.36
N LEU A 79 12.16 28.27 -24.70
CA LEU A 79 11.71 27.75 -25.99
C LEU A 79 11.67 28.89 -27.04
N PRO A 80 12.06 28.59 -28.29
CA PRO A 80 11.96 29.54 -29.39
C PRO A 80 10.50 29.83 -29.78
N ARG A 81 10.24 31.03 -30.32
CA ARG A 81 8.92 31.38 -30.88
C ARG A 81 8.51 30.50 -32.07
N GLN A 82 9.50 30.01 -32.80
CA GLN A 82 9.34 29.14 -33.97
C GLN A 82 8.65 27.80 -33.64
N ILE A 83 8.56 27.40 -32.36
CA ILE A 83 7.81 26.21 -31.96
C ILE A 83 6.35 26.26 -32.44
N GLY A 84 5.75 27.46 -32.49
CA GLY A 84 4.39 27.67 -32.97
C GLY A 84 4.16 27.37 -34.45
N LEU A 85 5.23 27.12 -35.23
CA LEU A 85 5.13 26.76 -36.65
C LEU A 85 4.97 25.25 -36.87
N LEU A 86 5.16 24.43 -35.84
CA LEU A 86 5.05 22.97 -35.91
C LEU A 86 3.57 22.53 -35.84
N ALA A 87 2.77 22.91 -36.83
CA ALA A 87 1.31 22.79 -36.80
C ALA A 87 0.75 21.35 -36.64
N LYS A 88 1.56 20.30 -36.84
CA LYS A 88 1.19 18.90 -36.62
C LYS A 88 1.66 18.31 -35.29
N LEU A 89 2.32 19.12 -34.46
CA LEU A 89 2.89 18.65 -33.20
C LEU A 89 1.78 18.25 -32.23
N ARG A 90 1.78 16.98 -31.84
CA ARG A 90 0.84 16.39 -30.88
C ARG A 90 1.46 16.21 -29.51
N GLU A 91 2.78 16.07 -29.43
CA GLU A 91 3.49 15.85 -28.18
C GLU A 91 4.77 16.69 -28.10
N LEU A 92 4.87 17.50 -27.05
CA LEU A 92 6.06 18.31 -26.74
C LEU A 92 6.59 17.92 -25.36
N ARG A 93 7.86 17.49 -25.32
CA ARG A 93 8.57 17.14 -24.09
C ARG A 93 9.78 18.04 -23.89
N VAL A 94 9.81 18.75 -22.77
CA VAL A 94 10.81 19.78 -22.43
C VAL A 94 11.16 19.72 -20.94
N GLN A 95 11.14 18.52 -20.34
CA GLN A 95 11.51 18.30 -18.94
C GLN A 95 12.95 18.73 -18.66
N ARG A 96 13.21 19.35 -17.50
CA ARG A 96 14.57 19.71 -17.03
C ARG A 96 15.39 20.53 -18.04
N CYS A 97 14.77 21.52 -18.66
CA CYS A 97 15.39 22.41 -19.65
C CYS A 97 15.71 23.81 -19.11
N GLY A 98 15.40 24.09 -17.84
CA GLY A 98 15.58 25.41 -17.24
C GLY A 98 14.63 26.49 -17.78
N ILE A 99 13.51 26.09 -18.38
CA ILE A 99 12.55 27.01 -19.02
C ILE A 99 11.87 27.89 -17.97
N GLU A 100 11.96 29.20 -18.12
CA GLU A 100 11.29 30.16 -17.22
C GLU A 100 9.86 30.50 -17.66
N LYS A 101 9.62 30.54 -18.98
CA LYS A 101 8.31 30.84 -19.58
C LYS A 101 8.11 30.05 -20.86
N LEU A 102 6.88 29.60 -21.08
CA LEU A 102 6.44 29.08 -22.38
C LEU A 102 6.17 30.27 -23.33
N PRO A 103 6.64 30.24 -24.59
CA PRO A 103 6.41 31.31 -25.55
C PRO A 103 4.94 31.36 -25.96
N GLU A 104 4.41 32.56 -26.23
CA GLU A 104 3.00 32.73 -26.62
C GLU A 104 2.65 31.96 -27.90
N GLU A 105 3.63 31.79 -28.79
CA GLU A 105 3.47 31.04 -30.03
C GLU A 105 3.20 29.54 -29.79
N LEU A 106 3.54 28.99 -28.62
CA LEU A 106 3.19 27.61 -28.25
C LEU A 106 1.68 27.40 -28.29
N TYR A 107 0.90 28.39 -27.86
CA TYR A 107 -0.56 28.29 -27.78
C TYR A 107 -1.26 28.29 -29.16
N ASN A 108 -0.50 28.47 -30.25
CA ASN A 108 -1.00 28.28 -31.62
C ASN A 108 -1.02 26.80 -32.05
N LEU A 109 -0.41 25.90 -31.28
CA LEU A 109 -0.33 24.47 -31.60
C LEU A 109 -1.63 23.73 -31.24
N GLN A 110 -2.71 24.01 -31.98
CA GLN A 110 -4.03 23.44 -31.71
C GLN A 110 -4.09 21.92 -31.83
N THR A 111 -3.10 21.27 -32.45
CA THR A 111 -2.97 19.81 -32.55
C THR A 111 -2.32 19.18 -31.33
N LEU A 112 -1.79 19.98 -30.39
CA LEU A 112 -1.07 19.50 -29.22
C LEU A 112 -2.03 18.75 -28.28
N GLU A 113 -1.67 17.50 -27.98
CA GLU A 113 -2.42 16.62 -27.08
C GLU A 113 -1.68 16.41 -25.75
N VAL A 114 -0.35 16.47 -25.77
CA VAL A 114 0.50 16.15 -24.61
C VAL A 114 1.58 17.22 -24.45
N LEU A 115 1.60 17.88 -23.29
CA LEU A 115 2.65 18.82 -22.89
C LEU A 115 3.36 18.29 -21.63
N VAL A 116 4.64 17.96 -21.75
CA VAL A 116 5.48 17.47 -20.65
C VAL A 116 6.60 18.47 -20.40
N ALA A 117 6.53 19.19 -19.28
CA ALA A 117 7.54 20.18 -18.90
C ALA A 117 7.91 20.17 -17.40
N PRO A 118 8.05 19.00 -16.72
CA PRO A 118 8.44 18.98 -15.32
C PRO A 118 9.92 19.35 -15.10
N GLY A 119 10.25 19.90 -13.93
CA GLY A 119 11.64 20.23 -13.57
C GLY A 119 12.16 21.50 -14.25
N ASN A 120 11.29 22.46 -14.54
CA ASN A 120 11.65 23.76 -15.12
C ASN A 120 11.46 24.88 -14.08
N LYS A 121 11.48 26.14 -14.51
CA LYS A 121 11.31 27.32 -13.66
C LYS A 121 10.04 28.10 -14.04
N ILE A 122 9.03 27.41 -14.57
CA ILE A 122 7.79 28.03 -15.06
C ILE A 122 7.02 28.59 -13.86
N THR A 123 6.67 29.87 -13.90
CA THR A 123 5.94 30.56 -12.82
C THR A 123 4.44 30.69 -13.05
N THR A 124 3.99 30.64 -14.31
CA THR A 124 2.57 30.69 -14.69
C THR A 124 2.36 30.10 -16.09
N LEU A 125 1.11 29.77 -16.41
CA LEU A 125 0.64 29.54 -17.78
C LEU A 125 -0.03 30.82 -18.32
N SER A 126 -0.03 30.97 -19.64
CA SER A 126 -0.73 32.09 -20.30
C SER A 126 -2.25 31.91 -20.23
N GLU A 127 -3.01 33.00 -20.25
CA GLU A 127 -4.47 32.96 -20.39
C GLU A 127 -4.89 32.37 -21.74
N ASP A 128 -4.00 32.29 -22.74
CA ASP A 128 -4.26 31.67 -24.05
C ASP A 128 -4.17 30.12 -24.03
N VAL A 129 -4.03 29.48 -22.86
CA VAL A 129 -3.93 28.02 -22.75
C VAL A 129 -5.17 27.28 -23.28
N ASP A 130 -6.34 27.93 -23.28
CA ASP A 130 -7.59 27.40 -23.84
C ASP A 130 -7.53 27.16 -25.35
N ARG A 131 -6.65 27.87 -26.08
CA ARG A 131 -6.43 27.65 -27.52
C ARG A 131 -5.90 26.26 -27.84
N LEU A 132 -5.30 25.59 -26.85
CA LEU A 132 -4.83 24.22 -26.95
C LEU A 132 -5.95 23.21 -26.63
N TYR A 133 -7.12 23.38 -27.26
CA TYR A 133 -8.35 22.65 -26.94
C TYR A 133 -8.30 21.12 -27.14
N ASN A 134 -7.28 20.61 -27.84
CA ASN A 134 -7.03 19.17 -28.00
C ASN A 134 -6.12 18.58 -26.90
N LEU A 135 -5.63 19.39 -25.96
CA LEU A 135 -4.81 18.90 -24.85
C LEU A 135 -5.56 17.86 -24.02
N LYS A 136 -4.90 16.72 -23.85
CA LYS A 136 -5.32 15.60 -23.02
C LYS A 136 -4.45 15.50 -21.78
N GLU A 137 -3.18 15.86 -21.86
CA GLU A 137 -2.24 15.73 -20.77
C GLU A 137 -1.34 16.96 -20.59
N ILE A 138 -1.27 17.45 -19.36
CA ILE A 138 -0.38 18.52 -18.93
C ILE A 138 0.42 18.05 -17.73
N TRP A 139 1.74 18.01 -17.87
CA TRP A 139 2.68 17.62 -16.82
C TRP A 139 3.64 18.77 -16.53
N LEU A 140 3.39 19.49 -15.44
CA LEU A 140 4.11 20.70 -15.03
C LEU A 140 4.66 20.60 -13.61
N GLY A 141 4.90 19.38 -13.12
CA GLY A 141 5.45 19.20 -11.78
C GLY A 141 6.89 19.72 -11.63
N GLU A 142 7.36 19.96 -10.40
CA GLU A 142 8.71 20.49 -10.15
C GLU A 142 8.98 21.80 -10.91
N ASN A 143 8.05 22.75 -10.81
CA ASN A 143 8.16 24.10 -11.36
C ASN A 143 7.93 25.13 -10.23
N GLU A 144 7.75 26.39 -10.59
CA GLU A 144 7.54 27.50 -9.66
C GLU A 144 6.15 28.12 -9.80
N ILE A 145 5.16 27.34 -10.26
CA ILE A 145 3.82 27.85 -10.58
C ILE A 145 3.10 28.31 -9.32
N GLU A 146 2.70 29.58 -9.29
CA GLU A 146 1.99 30.19 -8.15
C GLU A 146 0.47 30.22 -8.33
N SER A 147 0.00 30.32 -9.57
CA SER A 147 -1.42 30.28 -9.93
C SER A 147 -1.62 29.65 -11.31
N LEU A 148 -2.85 29.24 -11.59
CA LEU A 148 -3.27 28.76 -12.91
C LEU A 148 -4.29 29.74 -13.50
N PRO A 149 -4.24 30.00 -14.82
CA PRO A 149 -5.21 30.84 -15.49
C PRO A 149 -6.60 30.19 -15.45
N GLY A 150 -7.64 31.02 -15.40
CA GLY A 150 -9.03 30.54 -15.39
C GLY A 150 -9.41 29.79 -16.67
N THR A 151 -8.79 30.17 -17.79
CA THR A 151 -8.98 29.58 -19.12
C THR A 151 -8.51 28.14 -19.22
N LEU A 152 -7.62 27.67 -18.33
CA LEU A 152 -7.24 26.24 -18.23
C LEU A 152 -8.47 25.34 -18.07
N CYS A 153 -9.50 25.84 -17.38
CA CYS A 153 -10.75 25.14 -17.12
C CYS A 153 -11.63 24.96 -18.36
N MET A 154 -11.27 25.55 -19.50
CA MET A 154 -11.97 25.39 -20.79
C MET A 154 -11.50 24.16 -21.57
N LEU A 155 -10.40 23.51 -21.14
CA LEU A 155 -9.84 22.31 -21.76
C LEU A 155 -10.67 21.05 -21.45
N SER A 156 -11.85 20.95 -22.06
CA SER A 156 -12.81 19.87 -21.80
C SER A 156 -12.28 18.45 -22.14
N SER A 157 -11.26 18.35 -22.99
CA SER A 157 -10.59 17.10 -23.36
C SER A 157 -9.52 16.64 -22.35
N LEU A 158 -9.17 17.48 -21.37
CA LEU A 158 -8.06 17.22 -20.46
C LEU A 158 -8.35 16.04 -19.55
N GLN A 159 -7.46 15.05 -19.57
CA GLN A 159 -7.55 13.80 -18.80
C GLN A 159 -6.53 13.75 -17.67
N THR A 160 -5.37 14.38 -17.85
CA THR A 160 -4.27 14.38 -16.89
C THR A 160 -3.79 15.80 -16.63
N LEU A 161 -3.82 16.21 -15.36
CA LEU A 161 -3.25 17.46 -14.89
C LEU A 161 -2.32 17.17 -13.70
N SER A 162 -1.02 17.27 -13.93
CA SER A 162 0.00 17.02 -12.92
C SER A 162 0.79 18.30 -12.63
N LEU A 163 0.66 18.78 -11.39
CA LEU A 163 1.20 20.04 -10.87
C LEU A 163 1.98 19.81 -9.57
N PHE A 164 2.46 18.59 -9.34
CA PHE A 164 3.16 18.24 -8.10
C PHE A 164 4.42 19.11 -7.89
N LYS A 165 4.82 19.42 -6.65
CA LYS A 165 6.01 20.25 -6.36
C LYS A 165 5.98 21.59 -7.10
N ASN A 166 4.98 22.41 -6.80
CA ASN A 166 4.86 23.79 -7.26
C ASN A 166 4.61 24.73 -6.04
N LYS A 167 4.16 25.96 -6.29
CA LYS A 167 3.88 26.96 -5.25
C LYS A 167 2.38 27.29 -5.15
N LEU A 168 1.50 26.44 -5.70
CA LEU A 168 0.06 26.69 -5.76
C LEU A 168 -0.57 26.70 -4.37
N SER A 169 -1.44 27.68 -4.11
CA SER A 169 -2.26 27.77 -2.89
C SER A 169 -3.74 27.52 -3.15
N SER A 170 -4.17 27.59 -4.42
CA SER A 170 -5.56 27.37 -4.84
C SER A 170 -5.61 26.78 -6.26
N LEU A 171 -6.79 26.29 -6.63
CA LEU A 171 -7.14 25.97 -8.01
C LEU A 171 -8.14 27.01 -8.54
N PRO A 172 -8.18 27.24 -9.87
CA PRO A 172 -9.16 28.14 -10.46
C PRO A 172 -10.59 27.64 -10.20
N SER A 173 -11.54 28.58 -10.02
CA SER A 173 -12.94 28.28 -9.70
C SER A 173 -13.64 27.40 -10.73
N GLY A 174 -13.18 27.42 -11.98
CA GLY A 174 -13.69 26.59 -13.07
C GLY A 174 -13.20 25.13 -13.06
N ILE A 175 -12.39 24.68 -12.10
CA ILE A 175 -11.74 23.35 -12.16
C ILE A 175 -12.75 22.20 -12.38
N ALA A 176 -13.96 22.35 -11.83
CA ALA A 176 -15.06 21.40 -12.02
C ALA A 176 -15.51 21.23 -13.48
N ASN A 177 -15.14 22.11 -14.41
CA ASN A 177 -15.48 22.00 -15.83
C ASN A 177 -14.66 20.92 -16.54
N LEU A 178 -13.54 20.48 -15.97
CA LEU A 178 -12.66 19.45 -16.53
C LEU A 178 -13.27 18.04 -16.36
N GLN A 179 -14.44 17.80 -16.94
CA GLN A 179 -15.21 16.57 -16.75
C GLN A 179 -14.53 15.32 -17.32
N SER A 180 -13.54 15.47 -18.22
CA SER A 180 -12.73 14.35 -18.72
C SER A 180 -11.57 13.97 -17.81
N LEU A 181 -11.31 14.73 -16.73
CA LEU A 181 -10.14 14.57 -15.89
C LEU A 181 -10.18 13.25 -15.11
N LYS A 182 -9.13 12.45 -15.28
CA LYS A 182 -8.92 11.14 -14.63
C LYS A 182 -7.81 11.22 -13.59
N LEU A 183 -6.79 12.05 -13.80
CA LEU A 183 -5.68 12.25 -12.89
C LEU A 183 -5.52 13.73 -12.53
N LEU A 184 -5.53 14.02 -11.24
CA LEU A 184 -5.17 15.31 -10.68
C LEU A 184 -4.09 15.12 -9.62
N SER A 185 -2.92 15.73 -9.85
CA SER A 185 -1.84 15.77 -8.87
C SER A 185 -1.49 17.20 -8.50
N ILE A 186 -1.75 17.56 -7.25
CA ILE A 186 -1.36 18.84 -6.63
C ILE A 186 -0.49 18.61 -5.38
N GLN A 187 0.12 17.43 -5.28
CA GLN A 187 1.00 17.07 -4.17
C GLN A 187 2.19 18.04 -4.03
N SER A 188 2.71 18.26 -2.81
CA SER A 188 3.86 19.15 -2.56
C SER A 188 3.60 20.58 -3.07
N ASN A 189 2.53 21.20 -2.58
CA ASN A 189 2.16 22.59 -2.89
C ASN A 189 1.89 23.34 -1.57
N ARG A 190 1.15 24.45 -1.63
CA ARG A 190 0.84 25.32 -0.48
C ARG A 190 -0.67 25.34 -0.18
N PHE A 191 -1.40 24.28 -0.52
CA PHE A 191 -2.83 24.19 -0.23
C PHE A 191 -3.09 24.09 1.27
N THR A 192 -3.94 24.96 1.79
CA THR A 192 -4.44 24.92 3.18
C THR A 192 -5.77 24.16 3.30
N ALA A 193 -6.50 24.06 2.19
CA ALA A 193 -7.74 23.29 2.07
C ALA A 193 -7.86 22.74 0.64
N LEU A 194 -8.57 21.61 0.50
CA LEU A 194 -8.92 21.06 -0.80
C LEU A 194 -10.25 21.69 -1.27
N PRO A 195 -10.31 22.37 -2.43
CA PRO A 195 -11.54 23.03 -2.87
C PRO A 195 -12.66 22.02 -3.14
N ALA A 196 -13.86 22.32 -2.66
CA ALA A 196 -15.03 21.44 -2.78
C ALA A 196 -15.42 21.14 -4.24
N ASP A 197 -15.04 22.01 -5.19
CA ASP A 197 -15.28 21.82 -6.62
C ASP A 197 -14.55 20.60 -7.21
N ILE A 198 -13.46 20.12 -6.59
CA ILE A 198 -12.81 18.86 -7.00
C ILE A 198 -13.78 17.69 -6.90
N CYS A 199 -14.73 17.73 -5.96
CA CYS A 199 -15.73 16.68 -5.77
C CYS A 199 -16.76 16.58 -6.93
N LYS A 200 -16.74 17.53 -7.88
CA LYS A 200 -17.56 17.51 -9.10
C LYS A 200 -16.87 16.81 -10.28
N LEU A 201 -15.62 16.40 -10.11
CA LEU A 201 -14.84 15.66 -11.12
C LEU A 201 -15.19 14.17 -11.09
N CYS A 202 -16.39 13.81 -11.53
CA CYS A 202 -16.95 12.46 -11.39
C CYS A 202 -16.16 11.36 -12.15
N ASN A 203 -15.26 11.75 -13.06
CA ASN A 203 -14.38 10.83 -13.79
C ASN A 203 -13.00 10.64 -13.17
N LEU A 204 -12.72 11.31 -12.05
CA LEU A 204 -11.41 11.26 -11.40
C LEU A 204 -11.14 9.86 -10.83
N GLN A 205 -9.98 9.32 -11.19
CA GLN A 205 -9.50 7.99 -10.79
C GLN A 205 -8.28 8.08 -9.86
N VAL A 206 -7.45 9.11 -10.04
CA VAL A 206 -6.23 9.33 -9.28
C VAL A 206 -6.22 10.75 -8.73
N LEU A 207 -6.10 10.87 -7.41
CA LEU A 207 -6.00 12.14 -6.71
C LEU A 207 -4.79 12.13 -5.77
N HIS A 208 -3.81 12.99 -6.05
CA HIS A 208 -2.64 13.19 -5.21
C HIS A 208 -2.64 14.61 -4.65
N VAL A 209 -2.81 14.73 -3.34
CA VAL A 209 -2.90 16.01 -2.61
C VAL A 209 -1.95 16.07 -1.42
N GLY A 210 -1.12 15.04 -1.23
CA GLY A 210 -0.19 14.96 -0.11
C GLY A 210 0.82 16.12 -0.07
N ASP A 211 1.58 16.22 1.02
CA ASP A 211 2.60 17.23 1.25
C ASP A 211 2.05 18.66 1.02
N ASN A 212 0.93 18.92 1.68
CA ASN A 212 0.24 20.21 1.72
C ASN A 212 -0.20 20.48 3.17
N VAL A 213 -0.70 21.68 3.45
CA VAL A 213 -1.18 22.06 4.79
C VAL A 213 -2.69 21.83 4.90
N ILE A 214 -3.20 20.76 4.29
CA ILE A 214 -4.63 20.42 4.29
C ILE A 214 -5.03 19.89 5.68
N HIS A 215 -6.06 20.50 6.27
CA HIS A 215 -6.58 20.13 7.59
C HIS A 215 -7.80 19.21 7.56
N GLU A 216 -8.56 19.23 6.47
CA GLU A 216 -9.79 18.45 6.29
C GLU A 216 -10.03 18.13 4.81
N LEU A 217 -10.75 17.03 4.56
CA LEU A 217 -11.25 16.69 3.24
C LEU A 217 -12.70 17.20 3.14
N PRO A 218 -13.13 17.71 1.96
CA PRO A 218 -14.50 18.14 1.77
C PRO A 218 -15.46 16.95 1.90
N ASP A 219 -16.61 17.14 2.55
CA ASP A 219 -17.58 16.06 2.80
C ASP A 219 -18.07 15.37 1.52
N ASN A 220 -18.16 16.14 0.43
CA ASN A 220 -18.57 15.63 -0.87
C ASN A 220 -17.50 14.80 -1.60
N ILE A 221 -16.30 14.58 -1.03
CA ILE A 221 -15.25 13.77 -1.68
C ILE A 221 -15.71 12.35 -1.99
N THR A 222 -16.69 11.85 -1.24
CA THR A 222 -17.36 10.57 -1.44
C THR A 222 -18.08 10.46 -2.79
N LYS A 223 -18.37 11.58 -3.46
CA LYS A 223 -18.95 11.61 -4.82
C LYS A 223 -17.97 11.18 -5.91
N LEU A 224 -16.67 11.09 -5.61
CA LEU A 224 -15.65 10.59 -6.52
C LEU A 224 -15.70 9.06 -6.60
N THR A 225 -16.82 8.52 -7.09
CA THR A 225 -17.11 7.07 -7.09
C THR A 225 -16.17 6.25 -7.98
N LYS A 226 -15.48 6.89 -8.93
CA LYS A 226 -14.46 6.26 -9.79
C LYS A 226 -13.04 6.35 -9.23
N LEU A 227 -12.85 6.95 -8.04
CA LEU A 227 -11.54 7.13 -7.46
C LEU A 227 -10.95 5.80 -7.02
N ARG A 228 -9.76 5.47 -7.56
CA ARG A 228 -9.02 4.24 -7.27
C ARG A 228 -7.76 4.51 -6.46
N VAL A 229 -7.14 5.68 -6.64
CA VAL A 229 -5.89 6.04 -5.96
C VAL A 229 -6.06 7.38 -5.25
N LEU A 230 -5.81 7.38 -3.94
CA LEU A 230 -5.82 8.59 -3.11
C LEU A 230 -4.51 8.69 -2.32
N SER A 231 -3.77 9.79 -2.54
CA SER A 231 -2.61 10.14 -1.73
C SER A 231 -2.86 11.43 -0.97
N ILE A 232 -2.94 11.32 0.36
CA ILE A 232 -3.11 12.39 1.34
C ILE A 232 -1.97 12.37 2.38
N SER A 233 -0.82 11.80 1.99
CA SER A 233 0.36 11.69 2.87
C SER A 233 0.96 13.05 3.17
N ALA A 234 1.62 13.25 4.31
CA ALA A 234 2.26 14.51 4.72
C ALA A 234 1.29 15.71 4.74
N SER A 235 0.02 15.47 5.07
CA SER A 235 -0.97 16.51 5.32
C SER A 235 -1.04 16.87 6.82
N HIS A 236 -1.93 17.81 7.20
CA HIS A 236 -2.04 18.34 8.55
C HIS A 236 -3.43 18.06 9.16
N PHE A 237 -3.95 16.85 8.95
CA PHE A 237 -5.24 16.45 9.49
C PHE A 237 -5.18 16.32 11.01
N LYS A 238 -6.19 16.85 11.70
CA LYS A 238 -6.28 16.76 13.17
C LYS A 238 -6.69 15.36 13.63
N VAL A 239 -7.53 14.70 12.84
CA VAL A 239 -8.09 13.37 13.07
C VAL A 239 -8.11 12.62 11.74
N PHE A 240 -8.32 11.29 11.81
CA PHE A 240 -8.44 10.48 10.61
C PHE A 240 -9.60 11.00 9.75
N PRO A 241 -9.41 11.24 8.44
CA PRO A 241 -10.48 11.73 7.57
C PRO A 241 -11.48 10.61 7.27
N ALA A 242 -12.55 10.52 8.07
CA ALA A 242 -13.56 9.46 7.99
C ALA A 242 -14.27 9.39 6.62
N GLN A 243 -14.27 10.49 5.87
CA GLN A 243 -14.78 10.54 4.50
C GLN A 243 -14.09 9.52 3.58
N VAL A 244 -12.80 9.21 3.81
CA VAL A 244 -12.05 8.23 3.01
C VAL A 244 -12.66 6.83 3.09
N LEU A 245 -13.29 6.48 4.21
CA LEU A 245 -13.87 5.15 4.47
C LEU A 245 -15.08 4.85 3.58
N HIS A 246 -15.68 5.90 2.99
CA HIS A 246 -16.83 5.80 2.10
C HIS A 246 -16.43 5.76 0.62
N LEU A 247 -15.13 5.78 0.30
CA LEU A 247 -14.61 5.61 -1.05
C LEU A 247 -14.44 4.11 -1.36
N TRP A 248 -15.56 3.40 -1.52
CA TRP A 248 -15.55 1.93 -1.63
C TRP A 248 -14.81 1.39 -2.87
N GLY A 249 -14.64 2.21 -3.91
CA GLY A 249 -13.87 1.87 -5.11
C GLY A 249 -12.35 2.02 -4.96
N LEU A 250 -11.86 2.46 -3.80
CA LEU A 250 -10.46 2.77 -3.59
C LEU A 250 -9.60 1.49 -3.57
N GLU A 251 -8.53 1.51 -4.34
CA GLU A 251 -7.55 0.42 -4.47
C GLU A 251 -6.22 0.77 -3.82
N GLU A 252 -5.86 2.06 -3.80
CA GLU A 252 -4.61 2.52 -3.20
C GLU A 252 -4.86 3.73 -2.30
N LEU A 253 -4.44 3.61 -1.04
CA LEU A 253 -4.52 4.67 -0.04
C LEU A 253 -3.14 4.93 0.57
N TYR A 254 -2.63 6.13 0.32
CA TYR A 254 -1.39 6.62 0.92
C TYR A 254 -1.71 7.78 1.85
N MET A 255 -1.55 7.58 3.14
CA MET A 255 -1.87 8.60 4.14
C MET A 255 -0.75 8.83 5.15
N GLY A 256 0.47 8.34 4.95
CA GLY A 256 1.54 8.49 5.95
C GLY A 256 1.85 9.95 6.34
N ARG A 257 2.29 10.21 7.57
CA ARG A 257 2.61 11.56 8.10
C ARG A 257 1.44 12.55 8.04
N TRP A 258 0.22 12.09 8.22
CA TRP A 258 -0.96 12.96 8.18
C TRP A 258 -1.22 13.75 9.47
N SER A 259 -0.72 13.26 10.60
CA SER A 259 -0.80 13.95 11.89
C SER A 259 0.45 14.78 12.14
N GLY A 260 0.28 15.98 12.70
CA GLY A 260 1.42 16.80 13.13
C GLY A 260 2.42 16.05 14.03
N PRO A 261 3.69 16.48 14.07
CA PRO A 261 4.77 15.77 14.76
C PRO A 261 4.43 15.51 16.24
N GLY A 262 4.70 14.29 16.70
CA GLY A 262 4.49 13.87 18.09
C GLY A 262 3.04 13.55 18.47
N ARG A 263 2.05 13.73 17.58
CA ARG A 263 0.66 13.37 17.85
C ARG A 263 0.43 11.87 17.64
N ARG A 264 -0.37 11.29 18.54
CA ARG A 264 -0.90 9.94 18.38
C ARG A 264 -1.99 9.98 17.32
N SER A 265 -1.87 9.11 16.33
CA SER A 265 -2.92 8.87 15.36
C SER A 265 -3.61 7.56 15.65
N PHE A 266 -4.87 7.48 15.23
CA PHE A 266 -5.65 6.26 15.24
C PHE A 266 -6.26 6.09 13.86
N VAL A 267 -6.23 4.86 13.34
CA VAL A 267 -6.98 4.48 12.14
C VAL A 267 -8.20 3.70 12.63
N PRO A 268 -9.43 4.11 12.27
CA PRO A 268 -10.65 3.46 12.75
C PRO A 268 -10.78 2.04 12.20
N LYS A 269 -11.46 1.17 12.97
CA LYS A 269 -11.81 -0.20 12.54
C LYS A 269 -12.62 -0.24 11.24
N ASP A 270 -13.34 0.84 10.96
CA ASP A 270 -14.12 1.05 9.74
C ASP A 270 -13.26 1.11 8.46
N ILE A 271 -11.93 1.12 8.57
CA ILE A 271 -11.03 0.84 7.44
C ILE A 271 -11.38 -0.46 6.72
N ALA A 272 -12.00 -1.42 7.42
CA ALA A 272 -12.57 -2.65 6.87
C ALA A 272 -13.60 -2.44 5.74
N MET A 273 -14.17 -1.24 5.60
CA MET A 273 -15.11 -0.90 4.53
C MET A 273 -14.42 -0.83 3.15
N LEU A 274 -13.11 -0.59 3.08
CA LEU A 274 -12.34 -0.46 1.84
C LEU A 274 -11.96 -1.83 1.25
N ARG A 275 -12.94 -2.67 0.93
CA ARG A 275 -12.71 -4.08 0.53
C ARG A 275 -11.91 -4.27 -0.76
N ASN A 276 -11.83 -3.25 -1.61
CA ASN A 276 -11.07 -3.27 -2.86
C ASN A 276 -9.60 -2.82 -2.69
N LEU A 277 -9.18 -2.49 -1.46
CA LEU A 277 -7.86 -1.94 -1.21
C LEU A 277 -6.77 -2.99 -1.45
N LYS A 278 -5.84 -2.65 -2.35
CA LYS A 278 -4.65 -3.43 -2.71
C LYS A 278 -3.39 -2.85 -2.09
N ARG A 279 -3.33 -1.53 -1.90
CA ARG A 279 -2.18 -0.85 -1.29
C ARG A 279 -2.61 0.07 -0.18
N LEU A 280 -2.02 -0.11 1.00
CA LEU A 280 -2.21 0.74 2.17
C LEU A 280 -0.85 1.18 2.70
N ALA A 281 -0.63 2.49 2.76
CA ALA A 281 0.55 3.08 3.39
C ALA A 281 0.15 4.10 4.45
N VAL A 282 0.51 3.80 5.71
CA VAL A 282 0.22 4.63 6.89
C VAL A 282 1.51 4.82 7.69
N ASP A 283 2.55 5.27 7.00
CA ASP A 283 3.89 5.47 7.58
C ASP A 283 3.95 6.74 8.45
N VAL A 284 4.80 6.78 9.48
CA VAL A 284 5.06 8.00 10.27
C VAL A 284 3.78 8.62 10.89
N CYS A 285 2.88 7.78 11.42
CA CYS A 285 1.62 8.24 12.02
C CYS A 285 1.60 8.10 13.56
N GLY A 286 2.65 7.52 14.14
CA GLY A 286 2.70 7.26 15.58
C GLY A 286 1.67 6.20 16.03
N LEU A 287 1.31 5.26 15.13
CA LEU A 287 0.39 4.17 15.46
C LEU A 287 1.02 3.23 16.51
N GLU A 288 0.30 2.98 17.59
CA GLU A 288 0.72 2.04 18.66
C GLU A 288 0.23 0.61 18.40
N ALA A 289 -0.90 0.48 17.69
CA ALA A 289 -1.45 -0.80 17.27
C ALA A 289 -2.03 -0.69 15.85
N LEU A 290 -2.06 -1.82 15.14
CA LEU A 290 -2.80 -1.96 13.90
C LEU A 290 -4.29 -2.08 14.21
N PRO A 291 -5.22 -1.44 13.47
CA PRO A 291 -6.63 -1.57 13.80
C PRO A 291 -7.17 -2.95 13.42
N ASP A 292 -8.10 -3.46 14.23
CA ASP A 292 -8.70 -4.79 14.05
C ASP A 292 -9.32 -4.98 12.66
N GLY A 293 -9.83 -3.90 12.06
CA GLY A 293 -10.44 -3.90 10.73
C GLY A 293 -9.49 -4.21 9.57
N VAL A 294 -8.16 -4.13 9.75
CA VAL A 294 -7.20 -4.41 8.67
C VAL A 294 -7.34 -5.85 8.17
N GLY A 295 -7.68 -6.81 9.04
CA GLY A 295 -7.84 -8.20 8.65
C GLY A 295 -8.97 -8.44 7.63
N ALA A 296 -9.89 -7.49 7.44
CA ALA A 296 -10.94 -7.58 6.43
C ALA A 296 -10.47 -7.22 5.01
N LEU A 297 -9.28 -6.64 4.86
CA LEU A 297 -8.72 -6.17 3.58
C LEU A 297 -8.05 -7.31 2.81
N THR A 298 -8.81 -8.34 2.45
CA THR A 298 -8.26 -9.59 1.88
C THR A 298 -7.63 -9.41 0.49
N GLN A 299 -7.89 -8.29 -0.20
CA GLN A 299 -7.25 -7.94 -1.49
C GLN A 299 -5.91 -7.22 -1.32
N LEU A 300 -5.46 -6.98 -0.08
CA LEU A 300 -4.26 -6.19 0.18
C LEU A 300 -2.99 -6.93 -0.27
N GLU A 301 -2.23 -6.30 -1.16
CA GLU A 301 -0.95 -6.79 -1.69
C GLU A 301 0.25 -6.05 -1.07
N TYR A 302 0.04 -4.79 -0.67
CA TYR A 302 1.09 -3.93 -0.10
C TYR A 302 0.59 -3.26 1.18
N LEU A 303 1.32 -3.48 2.27
CA LEU A 303 1.09 -2.83 3.57
C LEU A 303 2.38 -2.17 4.06
N SER A 304 2.34 -0.85 4.23
CA SER A 304 3.45 -0.08 4.83
C SER A 304 2.98 0.63 6.08
N LEU A 305 3.66 0.35 7.19
CA LEU A 305 3.45 0.93 8.52
C LEU A 305 4.80 1.33 9.13
N SER A 306 5.74 1.75 8.28
CA SER A 306 7.09 2.10 8.69
C SER A 306 7.09 3.37 9.54
N TYR A 307 8.07 3.48 10.45
CA TYR A 307 8.25 4.63 11.34
C TYR A 307 7.01 4.90 12.23
N ASN A 308 6.37 3.84 12.72
CA ASN A 308 5.31 3.92 13.72
C ASN A 308 5.83 3.48 15.10
N ARG A 309 4.93 3.20 16.04
CA ARG A 309 5.25 2.78 17.41
C ARG A 309 4.63 1.42 17.73
N LEU A 310 4.47 0.58 16.72
CA LEU A 310 3.86 -0.74 16.88
C LEU A 310 4.73 -1.63 17.75
N SER A 311 4.18 -2.19 18.82
CA SER A 311 4.91 -3.10 19.73
C SER A 311 4.74 -4.58 19.38
N TYR A 312 3.65 -4.93 18.69
CA TYR A 312 3.36 -6.27 18.19
C TYR A 312 2.50 -6.20 16.92
N LEU A 313 2.41 -7.32 16.20
CA LEU A 313 1.48 -7.50 15.09
C LEU A 313 0.29 -8.35 15.56
N PRO A 314 -0.95 -7.90 15.37
CA PRO A 314 -2.11 -8.65 15.82
C PRO A 314 -2.38 -9.86 14.90
N PRO A 315 -3.01 -10.96 15.39
CA PRO A 315 -3.30 -12.16 14.59
C PRO A 315 -4.12 -11.90 13.31
N GLN A 316 -4.87 -10.80 13.27
CA GLN A 316 -5.66 -10.36 12.12
C GLN A 316 -4.80 -10.08 10.89
N ILE A 317 -3.49 -9.81 11.03
CA ILE A 317 -2.60 -9.67 9.87
C ILE A 317 -2.49 -10.97 9.05
N LEU A 318 -2.76 -12.12 9.69
CA LEU A 318 -2.65 -13.45 9.09
C LEU A 318 -3.78 -13.76 8.10
N THR A 319 -4.84 -12.96 8.07
CA THR A 319 -5.93 -13.10 7.09
C THR A 319 -5.58 -12.49 5.73
N LEU A 320 -4.52 -11.68 5.66
CA LEU A 320 -4.05 -10.99 4.46
C LEU A 320 -3.27 -11.92 3.53
N THR A 321 -3.90 -12.98 3.06
CA THR A 321 -3.25 -14.06 2.29
C THR A 321 -2.68 -13.60 0.94
N ASN A 322 -3.15 -12.47 0.39
CA ASN A 322 -2.63 -11.88 -0.85
C ASN A 322 -1.44 -10.92 -0.64
N LEU A 323 -0.98 -10.73 0.60
CA LEU A 323 0.05 -9.75 0.93
C LEU A 323 1.41 -10.18 0.34
N LYS A 324 1.97 -9.33 -0.52
CA LYS A 324 3.30 -9.50 -1.14
C LYS A 324 4.37 -8.69 -0.44
N VAL A 325 4.04 -7.48 -0.01
CA VAL A 325 5.00 -6.53 0.57
C VAL A 325 4.50 -6.05 1.93
N LEU A 326 5.31 -6.27 2.96
CA LEU A 326 5.08 -5.80 4.32
C LEU A 326 6.26 -4.96 4.80
N LYS A 327 6.04 -3.66 4.99
CA LYS A 327 7.07 -2.74 5.50
C LYS A 327 6.73 -2.29 6.92
N LEU A 328 7.59 -2.64 7.86
CA LEU A 328 7.47 -2.41 9.29
C LEU A 328 8.73 -1.75 9.88
N LYS A 329 9.56 -1.15 9.01
CA LYS A 329 10.82 -0.50 9.40
C LYS A 329 10.61 0.49 10.54
N ASN A 330 11.54 0.55 11.49
CA ASN A 330 11.56 1.47 12.62
C ASN A 330 10.24 1.49 13.40
N ASN A 331 9.89 0.34 13.99
CA ASN A 331 8.81 0.20 14.95
C ASN A 331 9.37 -0.35 16.28
N GLY A 332 8.50 -0.65 17.24
CA GLY A 332 8.85 -1.28 18.52
C GLY A 332 8.56 -2.78 18.56
N ILE A 333 8.50 -3.47 17.42
CA ILE A 333 8.03 -4.86 17.35
C ILE A 333 9.06 -5.78 18.02
N THR A 334 8.63 -6.51 19.04
CA THR A 334 9.49 -7.44 19.80
C THR A 334 9.42 -8.86 19.27
N SER A 335 8.29 -9.29 18.72
CA SER A 335 8.11 -10.63 18.17
C SER A 335 7.18 -10.66 16.97
N LEU A 336 7.41 -11.62 16.07
CA LEU A 336 6.49 -11.95 14.98
C LEU A 336 5.54 -13.08 15.39
N PRO A 337 4.26 -13.07 14.95
CA PRO A 337 3.35 -14.16 15.20
C PRO A 337 3.85 -15.49 14.59
N PRO A 338 3.85 -16.63 15.32
CA PRO A 338 4.30 -17.92 14.79
C PRO A 338 3.53 -18.37 13.54
N ALA A 339 2.25 -18.00 13.46
CA ALA A 339 1.37 -18.32 12.33
C ALA A 339 1.59 -17.43 11.10
N MET A 340 2.59 -16.54 11.10
CA MET A 340 2.92 -15.66 9.97
C MET A 340 3.42 -16.44 8.74
N HIS A 341 3.82 -17.71 8.89
CA HIS A 341 4.06 -18.63 7.78
C HIS A 341 2.85 -18.81 6.84
N ARG A 342 1.63 -18.49 7.28
CA ARG A 342 0.40 -18.54 6.45
C ARG A 342 0.37 -17.51 5.32
N LEU A 343 1.20 -16.48 5.37
CA LEU A 343 1.32 -15.45 4.34
C LEU A 343 2.15 -15.97 3.16
N ALA A 344 1.63 -16.95 2.42
CA ALA A 344 2.36 -17.69 1.39
C ALA A 344 2.83 -16.83 0.20
N ASN A 345 2.18 -15.69 -0.06
CA ASN A 345 2.49 -14.81 -1.18
C ASN A 345 3.52 -13.71 -0.83
N ILE A 346 4.09 -13.72 0.38
CA ILE A 346 4.96 -12.64 0.83
C ILE A 346 6.34 -12.70 0.14
N GLU A 347 6.68 -11.65 -0.58
CA GLU A 347 7.90 -11.50 -1.36
C GLU A 347 8.92 -10.61 -0.62
N GLN A 348 8.43 -9.59 0.09
CA GLN A 348 9.26 -8.62 0.77
C GLN A 348 8.75 -8.33 2.18
N ILE A 349 9.63 -8.45 3.18
CA ILE A 349 9.40 -8.06 4.56
C ILE A 349 10.54 -7.13 5.01
N ASP A 350 10.22 -5.88 5.38
CA ASP A 350 11.19 -4.96 5.97
C ASP A 350 10.91 -4.78 7.47
N LEU A 351 11.76 -5.38 8.30
CA LEU A 351 11.71 -5.30 9.76
C LEU A 351 12.87 -4.48 10.35
N THR A 352 13.63 -3.76 9.51
CA THR A 352 14.83 -3.05 9.95
C THR A 352 14.52 -2.05 11.06
N GLY A 353 15.36 -1.98 12.09
CA GLY A 353 15.16 -1.06 13.21
C GLY A 353 14.02 -1.42 14.17
N ASN A 354 13.70 -2.71 14.32
CA ASN A 354 12.83 -3.23 15.38
C ASN A 354 13.64 -4.02 16.43
N PRO A 355 13.29 -3.95 17.74
CA PRO A 355 13.93 -4.72 18.80
C PRO A 355 13.43 -6.19 18.84
N LEU A 356 13.49 -6.89 17.70
CA LEU A 356 13.00 -8.26 17.59
C LEU A 356 13.86 -9.23 18.41
N THR A 357 13.23 -9.96 19.32
CA THR A 357 13.81 -11.11 20.02
C THR A 357 13.43 -12.43 19.33
N TYR A 358 12.31 -12.45 18.61
CA TYR A 358 11.80 -13.61 17.89
C TYR A 358 11.21 -13.21 16.53
N PRO A 359 11.68 -13.76 15.39
CA PRO A 359 12.77 -14.73 15.22
C PRO A 359 14.15 -14.21 15.62
N PRO A 360 15.13 -15.10 15.91
CA PRO A 360 16.49 -14.70 16.26
C PRO A 360 17.16 -13.87 15.15
N PRO A 361 18.10 -12.96 15.48
CA PRO A 361 18.75 -12.07 14.51
C PRO A 361 19.41 -12.79 13.32
N LYS A 362 19.92 -14.01 13.51
CA LYS A 362 20.51 -14.83 12.44
C LYS A 362 19.49 -15.17 11.35
N VAL A 363 18.25 -15.47 11.73
CA VAL A 363 17.15 -15.78 10.81
C VAL A 363 16.72 -14.52 10.06
N LEU A 364 16.65 -13.38 10.76
CA LEU A 364 16.29 -12.09 10.15
C LEU A 364 17.27 -11.69 9.03
N ASN A 365 18.57 -11.95 9.21
CA ASN A 365 19.59 -11.67 8.20
C ASN A 365 19.49 -12.58 6.96
N GLY A 366 18.82 -13.74 7.07
CA GLY A 366 18.58 -14.66 5.95
C GLY A 366 17.44 -14.24 5.02
N GLY A 367 16.80 -13.10 5.28
CA GLY A 367 15.71 -12.57 4.47
C GLY A 367 14.39 -13.32 4.65
N VAL A 368 13.43 -13.05 3.76
CA VAL A 368 12.05 -13.54 3.85
C VAL A 368 11.98 -15.07 3.87
N ALA A 369 12.74 -15.74 3.01
CA ALA A 369 12.73 -17.21 2.92
C ALA A 369 13.17 -17.88 4.23
N ALA A 370 14.21 -17.37 4.89
CA ALA A 370 14.69 -17.90 6.15
C ALA A 370 13.67 -17.67 7.28
N ILE A 371 13.06 -16.48 7.34
CA ILE A 371 12.01 -16.16 8.33
C ILE A 371 10.82 -17.10 8.18
N MET A 372 10.33 -17.29 6.95
CA MET A 372 9.17 -18.14 6.69
C MET A 372 9.47 -19.62 6.97
N ALA A 373 10.66 -20.11 6.64
CA ALA A 373 11.08 -21.47 6.94
C ALA A 373 11.17 -21.71 8.46
N PHE A 374 11.76 -20.78 9.21
CA PHE A 374 11.84 -20.84 10.67
C PHE A 374 10.44 -20.88 11.31
N LEU A 375 9.54 -19.98 10.90
CA LEU A 375 8.18 -19.92 11.46
C LEU A 375 7.34 -21.14 11.08
N THR A 376 7.59 -21.75 9.93
CA THR A 376 6.94 -22.99 9.50
C THR A 376 7.37 -24.16 10.40
N GLU A 377 8.68 -24.27 10.68
CA GLU A 377 9.20 -25.31 11.56
C GLU A 377 8.72 -25.12 13.00
N GLU A 378 8.72 -23.89 13.50
CA GLU A 378 8.21 -23.58 14.85
C GLU A 378 6.72 -23.91 14.98
N ALA A 379 5.90 -23.58 13.97
CA ALA A 379 4.49 -23.97 13.95
C ALA A 379 4.29 -25.50 13.90
N ARG A 380 5.18 -26.22 13.22
CA ARG A 380 5.18 -27.69 13.17
C ARG A 380 5.54 -28.27 14.54
N LEU A 381 6.59 -27.78 15.18
CA LEU A 381 7.02 -28.22 16.50
C LEU A 381 5.96 -27.93 17.56
N GLU A 382 5.33 -26.76 17.51
CA GLU A 382 4.25 -26.38 18.41
C GLU A 382 3.04 -27.32 18.26
N ARG A 383 2.69 -27.69 17.03
CA ARG A 383 1.64 -28.70 16.78
C ARG A 383 2.02 -30.06 17.35
N ILE A 384 3.26 -30.51 17.17
CA ILE A 384 3.73 -31.80 17.72
C ILE A 384 3.71 -31.77 19.25
N ARG A 385 4.11 -30.66 19.87
CA ARG A 385 4.04 -30.47 21.33
C ARG A 385 2.60 -30.57 21.83
N ARG A 386 1.67 -29.85 21.20
CA ARG A 386 0.24 -29.92 21.55
C ARG A 386 -0.34 -31.32 21.36
N GLU A 387 -0.04 -31.98 20.24
CA GLU A 387 -0.49 -33.36 20.01
C GLU A 387 0.09 -34.35 21.04
N ARG A 388 1.32 -34.11 21.51
CA ARG A 388 1.94 -34.89 22.58
C ARG A 388 1.25 -34.63 23.93
N GLU A 389 1.05 -33.37 24.28
CA GLU A 389 0.33 -32.97 25.51
C GLU A 389 -1.10 -33.52 25.52
N ASP A 390 -1.81 -33.46 24.39
CA ASP A 390 -3.15 -34.01 24.23
C ASP A 390 -3.16 -35.54 24.41
N ARG A 391 -2.19 -36.24 23.82
CA ARG A 391 -2.03 -37.70 24.01
C ARG A 391 -1.69 -38.04 25.45
N GLU A 392 -0.78 -37.30 26.07
CA GLU A 392 -0.39 -37.50 27.47
C GLU A 392 -1.60 -37.29 28.40
N PHE A 393 -2.38 -36.23 28.16
CA PHE A 393 -3.61 -35.96 28.90
C PHE A 393 -4.65 -37.08 28.70
N SER A 394 -4.91 -37.51 27.46
CA SER A 394 -5.84 -38.61 27.20
C SER A 394 -5.40 -39.94 27.82
N GLN A 395 -4.09 -40.23 27.84
CA GLN A 395 -3.56 -41.41 28.52
C GLN A 395 -3.77 -41.34 30.04
N LEU A 396 -3.57 -40.17 30.65
CA LEU A 396 -3.83 -39.98 32.08
C LEU A 396 -5.33 -40.12 32.40
N MET A 397 -6.21 -39.55 31.58
CA MET A 397 -7.66 -39.72 31.77
C MET A 397 -8.10 -41.18 31.61
N ASN A 398 -7.54 -41.91 30.64
CA ASN A 398 -7.85 -43.33 30.45
C ASN A 398 -7.34 -44.19 31.62
N ALA A 399 -6.18 -43.87 32.17
CA ALA A 399 -5.65 -44.55 33.36
C ALA A 399 -6.51 -44.24 34.59
N LEU A 400 -6.84 -42.96 34.83
CA LEU A 400 -7.72 -42.54 35.92
C LEU A 400 -9.10 -43.21 35.83
N SER A 401 -9.63 -43.36 34.61
CA SER A 401 -10.92 -44.00 34.38
C SER A 401 -10.97 -45.48 34.78
N ALA A 402 -9.81 -46.14 34.90
CA ALA A 402 -9.73 -47.53 35.35
C ALA A 402 -9.89 -47.67 36.87
N ASP A 403 -9.60 -46.60 37.62
CA ASP A 403 -9.59 -46.58 39.09
C ASP A 403 -10.92 -46.08 39.69
N VAL A 404 -11.89 -45.66 38.86
CA VAL A 404 -13.20 -45.17 39.32
C VAL A 404 -14.16 -46.33 39.59
N GLU A 405 -14.71 -46.39 40.79
CA GLU A 405 -15.69 -47.40 41.15
C GLU A 405 -17.10 -47.10 40.62
N ARG A 406 -17.89 -48.15 40.41
CA ARG A 406 -19.27 -48.02 39.87
C ARG A 406 -20.19 -47.17 40.76
N ALA A 407 -19.93 -47.16 42.06
CA ALA A 407 -20.66 -46.36 43.05
C ALA A 407 -20.33 -44.86 42.94
N GLU A 408 -19.16 -44.51 42.43
CA GLU A 408 -18.62 -43.15 42.38
C GLU A 408 -18.88 -42.48 41.02
N TRP A 409 -19.05 -43.26 39.95
CA TRP A 409 -19.17 -42.75 38.57
C TRP A 409 -20.28 -41.69 38.38
N ARG A 410 -21.50 -41.98 38.81
CA ARG A 410 -22.63 -41.01 38.67
C ARG A 410 -22.38 -39.73 39.48
N TRP A 411 -21.71 -39.87 40.61
CA TRP A 411 -21.44 -38.77 41.50
C TRP A 411 -20.32 -37.87 40.94
N LEU A 412 -19.23 -38.49 40.48
CA LEU A 412 -18.14 -37.83 39.76
C LEU A 412 -18.66 -37.03 38.55
N GLY A 413 -19.55 -37.62 37.75
CA GLY A 413 -20.13 -36.96 36.59
C GLY A 413 -20.92 -35.69 36.92
N ARG A 414 -21.74 -35.72 37.97
CA ARG A 414 -22.52 -34.54 38.41
C ARG A 414 -21.63 -33.44 38.97
N GLU A 415 -20.63 -33.79 39.76
CA GLU A 415 -19.71 -32.82 40.36
C GLU A 415 -18.75 -32.20 39.34
N LEU A 416 -18.46 -32.89 38.24
CA LEU A 416 -17.77 -32.32 37.08
C LEU A 416 -18.68 -31.45 36.20
N GLY A 417 -19.95 -31.26 36.58
CA GLY A 417 -20.88 -30.32 35.93
C GLY A 417 -21.70 -30.91 34.80
N LEU A 418 -21.69 -32.23 34.59
CA LEU A 418 -22.54 -32.88 33.59
C LEU A 418 -23.98 -33.03 34.12
N THR A 419 -24.94 -32.81 33.25
CA THR A 419 -26.37 -33.01 33.52
C THR A 419 -26.73 -34.50 33.54
N ASP A 420 -27.84 -34.84 34.21
CA ASP A 420 -28.34 -36.23 34.24
C ASP A 420 -28.68 -36.76 32.83
N LEU A 421 -29.04 -35.88 31.89
CA LEU A 421 -29.29 -36.23 30.50
C LEU A 421 -28.00 -36.63 29.77
N GLU A 422 -26.91 -35.88 29.97
CA GLU A 422 -25.60 -36.19 29.38
C GLU A 422 -25.03 -37.48 29.95
N LEU A 423 -25.14 -37.69 31.27
CA LEU A 423 -24.73 -38.93 31.91
C LEU A 423 -25.52 -40.13 31.39
N HIS A 424 -26.83 -39.99 31.19
CA HIS A 424 -27.64 -41.07 30.63
C HIS A 424 -27.25 -41.39 29.17
N ALA A 425 -26.98 -40.37 28.36
CA ALA A 425 -26.51 -40.54 26.98
C ALA A 425 -25.13 -41.20 26.89
N ILE A 426 -24.21 -40.90 27.82
CA ILE A 426 -22.92 -41.58 27.92
C ILE A 426 -23.12 -43.05 28.31
N GLN A 427 -24.04 -43.32 29.24
CA GLN A 427 -24.35 -44.67 29.73
C GLN A 427 -24.97 -45.57 28.64
N GLU A 428 -25.84 -45.02 27.77
CA GLU A 428 -26.42 -45.75 26.63
C GLU A 428 -25.39 -46.04 25.52
N ASN A 429 -24.49 -45.09 25.25
CA ASN A 429 -23.54 -45.21 24.14
C ASN A 429 -22.34 -46.15 24.42
N ALA A 430 -21.98 -46.39 25.68
CA ALA A 430 -20.79 -47.17 26.06
C ALA A 430 -21.09 -48.56 26.64
N GLN A 431 -22.37 -48.99 26.67
CA GLN A 431 -22.81 -50.28 27.25
C GLN A 431 -22.26 -50.51 28.68
N ASP A 432 -21.98 -51.75 29.11
CA ASP A 432 -21.54 -52.09 30.48
C ASP A 432 -20.07 -51.76 30.81
N ASN A 433 -19.34 -51.06 29.92
CA ASN A 433 -17.94 -50.70 30.13
C ASN A 433 -17.81 -49.40 30.96
N LEU A 434 -17.62 -49.55 32.28
CA LEU A 434 -17.48 -48.44 33.22
C LEU A 434 -16.26 -47.55 32.93
N GLN A 435 -15.16 -48.12 32.46
CA GLN A 435 -13.95 -47.37 32.14
C GLN A 435 -14.18 -46.41 30.97
N GLU A 436 -14.81 -46.90 29.90
CA GLU A 436 -15.18 -46.08 28.73
C GLU A 436 -16.19 -44.99 29.08
N GLN A 437 -17.18 -45.29 29.94
CA GLN A 437 -18.13 -44.29 30.44
C GLN A 437 -17.42 -43.20 31.24
N THR A 438 -16.48 -43.58 32.10
CA THR A 438 -15.71 -42.65 32.93
C THR A 438 -14.76 -41.80 32.10
N TYR A 439 -14.07 -42.39 31.12
CA TYR A 439 -13.22 -41.66 30.18
C TYR A 439 -14.03 -40.61 29.41
N ARG A 440 -15.23 -40.95 28.93
CA ARG A 440 -16.11 -40.00 28.25
C ARG A 440 -16.55 -38.85 29.14
N VAL A 441 -16.89 -39.12 30.40
CA VAL A 441 -17.22 -38.06 31.39
C VAL A 441 -16.04 -37.08 31.56
N LEU A 442 -14.82 -37.60 31.72
CA LEU A 442 -13.61 -36.78 31.88
C LEU A 442 -13.30 -35.96 30.60
N MET A 443 -13.51 -36.53 29.43
CA MET A 443 -13.31 -35.83 28.15
C MET A 443 -14.38 -34.76 27.89
N THR A 444 -15.65 -35.02 28.23
CA THR A 444 -16.72 -34.02 28.15
C THR A 444 -16.49 -32.87 29.12
N TRP A 445 -16.01 -33.15 30.34
CA TRP A 445 -15.57 -32.11 31.26
C TRP A 445 -14.46 -31.24 30.65
N ARG A 446 -13.46 -31.85 30.01
CA ARG A 446 -12.38 -31.12 29.33
C ARG A 446 -12.91 -30.21 28.22
N GLU A 447 -13.85 -30.69 27.42
CA GLU A 447 -14.50 -29.91 26.36
C GLU A 447 -15.28 -28.71 26.91
N GLN A 448 -16.01 -28.90 28.00
CA GLN A 448 -16.78 -27.83 28.65
C GLN A 448 -15.87 -26.81 29.35
N ALA A 449 -14.76 -27.26 29.95
CA ALA A 449 -13.81 -26.39 30.66
C ALA A 449 -12.81 -25.68 29.73
N GLY A 450 -12.59 -26.14 28.49
CA GLY A 450 -11.72 -25.47 27.51
C GLY A 450 -10.29 -25.24 28.01
N GLU A 451 -9.76 -24.01 27.85
CA GLU A 451 -8.40 -23.64 28.31
C GLU A 451 -8.23 -23.73 29.84
N CYS A 452 -9.32 -23.85 30.60
CA CYS A 452 -9.32 -23.99 32.05
C CYS A 452 -9.15 -25.45 32.53
N ALA A 453 -9.16 -26.43 31.63
CA ALA A 453 -9.04 -27.86 31.92
C ALA A 453 -7.58 -28.29 32.20
N THR A 454 -6.95 -27.70 33.22
CA THR A 454 -5.59 -28.11 33.63
C THR A 454 -5.64 -29.32 34.57
N LEU A 455 -4.58 -30.13 34.53
CA LEU A 455 -4.40 -31.27 35.45
C LEU A 455 -4.44 -30.82 36.92
N ASP A 456 -3.84 -29.68 37.26
CA ASP A 456 -3.85 -29.15 38.63
C ASP A 456 -5.27 -28.82 39.10
N ARG A 457 -6.11 -28.26 38.23
CA ARG A 457 -7.52 -28.00 38.54
C ARG A 457 -8.31 -29.28 38.69
N LEU A 458 -8.04 -30.29 37.87
CA LEU A 458 -8.69 -31.60 38.03
C LEU A 458 -8.32 -32.23 39.39
N VAL A 459 -7.06 -32.17 39.80
CA VAL A 459 -6.60 -32.67 41.11
C VAL A 459 -7.26 -31.89 42.26
N GLU A 460 -7.34 -30.56 42.16
CA GLU A 460 -7.98 -29.72 43.17
C GLU A 460 -9.49 -30.02 43.27
N HIS A 461 -10.15 -30.21 42.13
CA HIS A 461 -11.56 -30.56 42.06
C HIS A 461 -11.83 -31.96 42.63
N LEU A 462 -11.01 -32.96 42.29
CA LEU A 462 -11.10 -34.32 42.85
C LEU A 462 -10.92 -34.34 44.38
N ARG A 463 -10.03 -33.49 44.92
CA ARG A 463 -9.85 -33.33 46.37
C ARG A 463 -11.03 -32.65 47.05
N SER A 464 -11.64 -31.66 46.41
CA SER A 464 -12.81 -30.94 46.98
C SER A 464 -14.03 -31.87 47.09
N ILE A 465 -14.16 -32.81 46.15
CA ILE A 465 -15.18 -33.86 46.13
C ILE A 465 -14.73 -35.12 46.89
N ARG A 466 -13.79 -35.05 47.84
CA ARG A 466 -13.40 -36.19 48.71
C ARG A 466 -12.96 -37.48 47.99
N LEU A 467 -12.69 -37.46 46.68
CA LEU A 467 -12.11 -38.56 45.92
C LEU A 467 -10.58 -38.46 46.00
N HIS A 468 -10.08 -38.52 47.24
CA HIS A 468 -8.65 -38.35 47.52
C HIS A 468 -7.78 -39.42 46.87
N HIS A 469 -8.30 -40.66 46.76
CA HIS A 469 -7.59 -41.75 46.11
C HIS A 469 -7.35 -41.47 44.62
N LEU A 470 -8.36 -41.01 43.86
CA LEU A 470 -8.20 -40.62 42.46
C LEU A 470 -7.25 -39.42 42.28
N ALA A 471 -7.30 -38.46 43.20
CA ALA A 471 -6.39 -37.32 43.18
C ALA A 471 -4.93 -37.72 43.42
N GLU A 472 -4.68 -38.66 44.34
CA GLU A 472 -3.34 -39.22 44.61
C GLU A 472 -2.85 -40.07 43.44
N THR A 473 -3.68 -40.96 42.89
CA THR A 473 -3.32 -41.76 41.71
C THR A 473 -2.96 -40.90 40.50
N LEU A 474 -3.71 -39.82 40.24
CA LEU A 474 -3.38 -38.89 39.16
C LEU A 474 -2.06 -38.14 39.40
N GLN A 475 -1.73 -37.87 40.66
CA GLN A 475 -0.49 -37.20 41.06
C GLN A 475 0.72 -38.14 40.99
N ASP A 476 0.58 -39.38 41.44
CA ASP A 476 1.61 -40.42 41.35
C ASP A 476 1.92 -40.79 39.90
N MET A 477 0.90 -40.88 39.04
CA MET A 477 1.06 -41.08 37.60
C MET A 477 1.81 -39.91 36.92
N ARG A 478 1.63 -38.69 37.42
CA ARG A 478 2.35 -37.51 36.94
C ARG A 478 3.81 -37.53 37.38
N GLU A 479 4.09 -37.85 38.64
CA GLU A 479 5.44 -37.90 39.21
C GLU A 479 6.28 -39.01 38.58
N SER A 480 5.72 -40.22 38.45
CA SER A 480 6.37 -41.37 37.80
C SER A 480 6.70 -41.12 36.32
N ARG A 481 5.86 -40.37 35.59
CA ARG A 481 6.12 -39.99 34.19
C ARG A 481 7.06 -38.80 34.04
N HIS A 482 7.11 -37.89 35.02
CA HIS A 482 8.15 -36.84 35.06
C HIS A 482 9.55 -37.44 35.23
N LEU A 483 9.68 -38.46 36.08
CA LEU A 483 10.93 -39.21 36.28
C LEU A 483 11.36 -40.02 35.04
N ALA A 484 10.42 -40.46 34.21
CA ALA A 484 10.70 -41.18 32.96
C ALA A 484 11.05 -40.29 31.76
N ASN A 485 10.74 -38.98 31.83
CA ASN A 485 10.95 -38.00 30.75
C ASN A 485 12.08 -36.99 31.04
N THR A 486 12.71 -37.04 32.22
CA THR A 486 13.98 -36.34 32.48
C THR A 486 15.14 -37.15 31.90
N PRO A 487 16.02 -36.56 31.06
CA PRO A 487 17.13 -37.27 30.43
C PRO A 487 18.18 -37.77 31.42
#